data_AF-A0A355AI18-F1
#
_entry.id   AF-A0A355AI18-F1
#
_cell.length_a   1.000
_cell.length_b   1.000
_cell.length_c   1.000
_cell.angle_alpha   90.00
_cell.angle_beta   90.00
_cell.angle_gamma   90.00
#
_symmetry.space_group_name_H-M   'P 1'
#
loop_
_entity.id
_entity.type
_entity.pdbx_description
1 polymer ?
#
loop_
_entity_poly.entity_id
_entity_poly.type
_entity_poly.pdbx_seq_one_letter_code
_entity_poly.pdbx_strand_id
1 'polypeptide(L)'
;GFVPSHVWLNHLQRSAVRFNSGGSGAFVSPNGLVLTNHHVAASSLQKLSTPERNLARDGFLSRSHEEEIRCLDLELNVLRSIEDVTARVEEAVAGAGSSSDALAARRAALAAIEQESFVNTGLRSDVVTLFGGGRYHLYRYKRYTDVRLVFAPERQIAFFGGDADNFEFPRHCLDICFFRVYEKGKPLSSKSFLPFAENDVK
;
A
#
# COMPACT_ATOMS: atom_id res chain seq x y z
N GLY A 1 1.36 -11.71 -27.37
CA GLY A 1 1.42 -10.94 -26.12
C GLY A 1 0.14 -11.14 -25.34
N PHE A 2 0.18 -11.01 -24.02
CA PHE A 2 -1.03 -11.05 -23.17
C PHE A 2 -1.78 -9.71 -23.27
N VAL A 3 -3.11 -9.76 -23.41
CA VAL A 3 -3.98 -8.57 -23.37
C VAL A 3 -4.93 -8.73 -22.19
N PRO A 4 -4.78 -7.92 -21.13
CA PRO A 4 -5.59 -8.08 -19.93
C PRO A 4 -7.02 -7.63 -20.16
N SER A 5 -7.99 -8.43 -19.70
CA SER A 5 -9.40 -8.03 -19.67
C SER A 5 -9.66 -7.03 -18.54
N HIS A 6 -10.76 -6.28 -18.64
CA HIS A 6 -11.17 -5.36 -17.57
C HIS A 6 -11.42 -6.09 -16.24
N VAL A 7 -11.98 -7.31 -16.30
CA VAL A 7 -12.18 -8.18 -15.13
C VAL A 7 -10.84 -8.53 -14.48
N TRP A 8 -9.85 -8.90 -15.29
CA TRP A 8 -8.50 -9.23 -14.81
C TRP A 8 -7.81 -8.01 -14.19
N LEU A 9 -7.88 -6.84 -14.83
CA LEU A 9 -7.30 -5.60 -14.29
C LEU A 9 -7.93 -5.20 -12.96
N ASN A 10 -9.27 -5.30 -12.85
CA ASN A 10 -9.97 -5.03 -11.61
C ASN A 10 -9.57 -6.00 -10.49
N HIS A 11 -9.39 -7.29 -10.80
CA HIS A 11 -8.90 -8.28 -9.84
C HIS A 11 -7.49 -7.95 -9.36
N LEU A 12 -6.58 -7.63 -10.28
CA LEU A 12 -5.21 -7.24 -9.96
C LEU A 12 -5.17 -5.98 -9.09
N GLN A 13 -5.90 -4.93 -9.50
CA GLN A 13 -5.97 -3.67 -8.76
C GLN A 13 -6.48 -3.88 -7.32
N ARG A 14 -7.49 -4.74 -7.15
CA ARG A 14 -8.07 -5.03 -5.82
C ARG A 14 -7.22 -5.97 -4.97
N SER A 15 -6.27 -6.66 -5.59
CA SER A 15 -5.30 -7.52 -4.91
C SER A 15 -4.06 -6.74 -4.48
N ALA A 16 -3.72 -5.65 -5.17
CA ALA A 16 -2.59 -4.78 -4.82
C ALA A 16 -2.92 -3.83 -3.65
N VAL A 17 -1.92 -3.56 -2.81
CA VAL A 17 -2.02 -2.66 -1.65
C VAL A 17 -0.88 -1.63 -1.65
N ARG A 18 -1.17 -0.43 -1.16
CA ARG A 18 -0.17 0.61 -0.82
C ARG A 18 0.06 0.64 0.68
N PHE A 19 1.32 0.55 1.10
CA PHE A 19 1.74 0.75 2.49
C PHE A 19 1.89 2.27 2.75
N ASN A 20 1.32 2.79 3.85
CA ASN A 20 1.50 4.21 4.19
C ASN A 20 2.95 4.56 4.57
N SER A 21 3.75 3.57 4.98
CA SER A 21 5.19 3.71 5.21
C SER A 21 6.02 3.86 3.93
N GLY A 22 5.38 3.81 2.76
CA GLY A 22 6.05 3.69 1.46
C GLY A 22 6.17 2.23 1.04
N GLY A 23 6.09 1.98 -0.27
CA GLY A 23 6.14 0.64 -0.85
C GLY A 23 4.76 0.06 -1.21
N SER A 24 4.80 -1.10 -1.83
CA SER A 24 3.63 -1.83 -2.32
C SER A 24 3.61 -3.25 -1.78
N GLY A 25 2.46 -3.90 -1.87
CA GLY A 25 2.33 -5.32 -1.65
C GLY A 25 1.12 -5.88 -2.37
N ALA A 26 0.83 -7.16 -2.14
CA ALA A 26 -0.36 -7.80 -2.67
C ALA A 26 -0.95 -8.79 -1.68
N PHE A 27 -2.29 -8.88 -1.65
CA PHE A 27 -2.96 -10.04 -1.08
C PHE A 27 -2.57 -11.29 -1.85
N VAL A 28 -2.08 -12.29 -1.14
CA VAL A 28 -1.63 -13.58 -1.71
C VAL A 28 -2.45 -14.76 -1.18
N SER A 29 -3.49 -14.49 -0.40
CA SER A 29 -4.39 -15.51 0.14
C SER A 29 -5.82 -14.98 0.33
N PRO A 30 -6.82 -15.87 0.42
CA PRO A 30 -8.19 -15.47 0.73
C PRO A 30 -8.38 -15.01 2.19
N ASN A 31 -7.43 -15.28 3.09
CA ASN A 31 -7.49 -14.91 4.51
C ASN A 31 -6.60 -13.69 4.84
N GLY A 32 -6.44 -12.78 3.87
CA GLY A 32 -5.87 -11.46 4.09
C GLY A 32 -4.36 -11.43 4.27
N LEU A 33 -3.64 -12.51 3.91
CA LEU A 33 -2.17 -12.52 3.89
C LEU A 33 -1.69 -11.60 2.78
N VAL A 34 -0.73 -10.73 3.12
CA VAL A 34 -0.16 -9.73 2.24
C VAL A 34 1.34 -9.94 2.15
N LEU A 35 1.85 -10.10 0.94
CA LEU A 35 3.27 -10.10 0.63
C LEU A 35 3.75 -8.68 0.34
N THR A 36 4.92 -8.32 0.87
CA THR A 36 5.70 -7.13 0.51
C THR A 36 7.20 -7.43 0.65
N ASN A 37 8.05 -6.43 0.51
CA ASN A 37 9.48 -6.56 0.75
C ASN A 37 9.84 -6.42 2.24
N HIS A 38 10.94 -7.02 2.66
CA HIS A 38 11.48 -6.83 4.00
C HIS A 38 11.88 -5.38 4.25
N HIS A 39 12.48 -4.70 3.26
CA HIS A 39 12.85 -3.29 3.43
C HIS A 39 11.63 -2.35 3.59
N VAL A 40 10.50 -2.67 2.95
CA VAL A 40 9.22 -1.96 3.15
C VAL A 40 8.74 -2.12 4.59
N ALA A 41 8.94 -3.32 5.17
CA ALA A 41 8.59 -3.65 6.54
C ALA A 41 9.59 -3.14 7.58
N ALA A 42 10.77 -2.64 7.20
CA ALA A 42 11.90 -2.39 8.10
C ALA A 42 11.52 -1.47 9.28
N SER A 43 10.78 -0.40 9.02
CA SER A 43 10.32 0.51 10.08
C SER A 43 9.36 -0.16 11.08
N SER A 44 8.50 -1.06 10.60
CA SER A 44 7.61 -1.85 11.46
C SER A 44 8.39 -2.86 12.29
N LEU A 45 9.36 -3.56 11.69
CA LEU A 45 10.22 -4.50 12.39
C LEU A 45 11.04 -3.82 13.49
N GLN A 46 11.59 -2.64 13.21
CA GLN A 46 12.30 -1.83 14.20
C GLN A 46 11.40 -1.42 15.36
N LYS A 47 10.21 -0.89 15.08
CA LYS A 47 9.25 -0.48 16.11
C LYS A 47 8.73 -1.63 16.98
N LEU A 48 8.63 -2.84 16.41
CA LEU A 48 8.19 -4.04 17.13
C LEU A 48 9.32 -4.77 17.88
N SER A 49 10.57 -4.35 17.66
CA SER A 49 11.73 -4.91 18.33
C SER A 49 11.89 -4.35 19.74
N THR A 50 12.40 -5.17 20.65
CA THR A 50 12.83 -4.78 22.01
C THR A 50 14.33 -5.10 22.17
N PRO A 51 14.99 -4.65 23.26
CA PRO A 51 16.36 -5.05 23.55
C PRO A 51 16.55 -6.58 23.63
N GLU A 52 15.53 -7.30 24.13
CA GLU A 52 15.53 -8.75 24.29
C GLU A 52 15.12 -9.49 23.01
N ARG A 53 14.35 -8.84 22.13
CA ARG A 53 13.83 -9.44 20.90
C ARG A 53 13.96 -8.49 19.71
N ASN A 54 15.01 -8.68 18.92
CA ASN A 54 15.30 -7.85 17.76
C ASN A 54 14.75 -8.46 16.46
N LEU A 55 13.48 -8.21 16.17
CA LEU A 55 12.81 -8.71 14.96
C LEU A 55 13.45 -8.18 13.67
N ALA A 56 14.04 -6.98 13.71
CA ALA A 56 14.72 -6.39 12.56
C ALA A 56 16.07 -7.05 12.27
N ARG A 57 16.65 -7.80 13.21
CA ARG A 57 17.89 -8.57 13.03
C ARG A 57 17.59 -10.06 12.82
N ASP A 58 16.81 -10.63 13.74
CA ASP A 58 16.60 -12.08 13.89
C ASP A 58 15.35 -12.59 13.18
N GLY A 59 14.61 -11.71 12.51
CA GLY A 59 13.37 -12.08 11.82
C GLY A 59 12.22 -12.42 12.79
N PHE A 60 11.17 -12.97 12.21
CA PHE A 60 9.94 -13.35 12.91
C PHE A 60 9.17 -14.39 12.09
N LEU A 61 8.53 -15.34 12.76
CA LEU A 61 7.57 -16.26 12.16
C LEU A 61 6.48 -16.54 13.18
N SER A 62 5.23 -16.18 12.87
CA SER A 62 4.07 -16.61 13.66
C SER A 62 3.68 -18.03 13.28
N ARG A 63 3.41 -18.87 14.29
CA ARG A 63 2.91 -20.25 14.10
C ARG A 63 1.38 -20.32 14.14
N SER A 64 0.73 -19.25 14.57
CA SER A 64 -0.72 -19.13 14.73
C SER A 64 -1.16 -17.69 14.50
N HIS A 65 -2.48 -17.45 14.38
CA HIS A 65 -3.02 -16.10 14.24
C HIS A 65 -2.89 -15.28 15.53
N GLU A 66 -2.86 -15.95 16.68
CA GLU A 66 -2.71 -15.37 18.01
C GLU A 66 -1.30 -14.83 18.25
N GLU A 67 -0.30 -15.42 17.59
CA GLU A 67 1.10 -14.97 17.65
C GLU A 67 1.39 -13.77 16.74
N GLU A 68 0.51 -13.45 15.78
CA GLU A 68 0.72 -12.34 14.85
C GLU A 68 0.73 -10.99 15.57
N ILE A 69 1.78 -10.19 15.35
CA ILE A 69 2.02 -8.97 16.12
C ILE A 69 1.42 -7.77 15.41
N ARG A 70 0.48 -7.08 16.06
CA ARG A 70 -0.16 -5.89 15.50
C ARG A 70 0.82 -4.71 15.35
N CYS A 71 0.84 -4.10 14.17
CA CYS A 71 1.55 -2.86 13.88
C CYS A 71 0.64 -1.66 14.13
N LEU A 72 0.96 -0.80 15.10
CA LEU A 72 0.07 0.29 15.53
C LEU A 72 -0.05 1.44 14.51
N ASP A 73 1.02 1.73 13.77
CA ASP A 73 1.10 2.88 12.84
C ASP A 73 1.03 2.47 11.36
N LEU A 74 0.70 1.21 11.08
CA LEU A 74 0.68 0.67 9.73
C LEU A 74 -0.75 0.63 9.20
N GLU A 75 -0.96 1.20 8.01
CA GLU A 75 -2.19 1.02 7.25
C GLU A 75 -1.90 0.54 5.82
N LEU A 76 -2.77 -0.34 5.33
CA LEU A 76 -2.76 -0.78 3.94
C LEU A 76 -3.96 -0.19 3.20
N ASN A 77 -3.70 0.36 2.01
CA ASN A 77 -4.69 1.05 1.20
C ASN A 77 -4.90 0.30 -0.12
N VAL A 78 -6.14 -0.13 -0.38
CA VAL A 78 -6.54 -0.79 -1.64
C VAL A 78 -7.30 0.18 -2.51
N LEU A 79 -6.83 0.41 -3.73
CA LEU A 79 -7.47 1.31 -4.69
C LEU A 79 -8.82 0.74 -5.16
N ARG A 80 -9.87 1.53 -5.00
CA ARG A 80 -11.25 1.16 -5.38
C ARG A 80 -11.71 1.84 -6.66
N SER A 81 -11.39 3.11 -6.83
CA SER A 81 -11.74 3.87 -8.04
C SER A 81 -10.79 5.03 -8.26
N ILE A 82 -10.71 5.45 -9.52
CA ILE A 82 -10.10 6.71 -9.95
C ILE A 82 -11.20 7.49 -10.68
N GLU A 83 -11.30 8.78 -10.42
CA GLU A 83 -12.22 9.70 -11.09
C GLU A 83 -11.43 10.93 -11.54
N ASP A 84 -11.62 11.37 -12.79
CA ASP A 84 -11.02 12.61 -13.28
C ASP A 84 -11.86 13.79 -12.78
N VAL A 85 -11.26 14.64 -11.95
CA VAL A 85 -11.87 15.84 -11.36
C VAL A 85 -11.23 17.12 -11.88
N THR A 86 -10.45 17.04 -12.96
CA THR A 86 -9.67 18.15 -13.52
C THR A 86 -10.56 19.35 -13.80
N ALA A 87 -11.69 19.16 -14.47
CA ALA A 87 -12.62 20.25 -14.82
C ALA A 87 -13.08 21.04 -13.59
N ARG A 88 -13.41 20.35 -12.48
CA ARG A 88 -13.86 20.97 -11.23
C ARG A 88 -12.76 21.78 -10.55
N VAL A 89 -11.51 21.31 -10.64
CA VAL A 89 -10.35 22.02 -10.09
C VAL A 89 -10.03 23.26 -10.94
N GLU A 90 -10.07 23.14 -12.27
CA GLU A 90 -9.83 24.24 -13.20
C GLU A 90 -10.90 25.34 -13.09
N GLU A 91 -12.17 24.96 -12.94
CA GLU A 91 -13.26 25.90 -12.71
C GLU A 91 -13.05 26.72 -11.44
N ALA A 92 -12.57 26.10 -10.36
CA ALA A 92 -12.31 26.79 -9.10
C ALA A 92 -11.19 27.85 -9.19
N VAL A 93 -10.25 27.71 -10.12
CA VAL A 93 -9.12 28.65 -10.30
C VAL A 93 -9.34 29.65 -11.42
N ALA A 94 -10.35 29.48 -12.28
CA ALA A 94 -10.58 30.29 -13.48
C ALA A 94 -10.75 31.80 -13.23
N GLY A 95 -11.14 32.20 -12.01
CA GLY A 95 -11.33 33.60 -11.61
C GLY A 95 -10.23 34.17 -10.71
N ALA A 96 -9.13 33.45 -10.48
CA ALA A 96 -8.07 33.89 -9.59
C ALA A 96 -7.30 35.08 -10.18
N GLY A 97 -7.24 36.20 -9.45
CA GLY A 97 -6.55 37.42 -9.87
C GLY A 97 -5.02 37.36 -9.74
N SER A 98 -4.50 36.36 -9.03
CA SER A 98 -3.07 36.15 -8.84
C SER A 98 -2.73 34.65 -8.69
N SER A 99 -1.46 34.30 -8.85
CA SER A 99 -0.98 32.93 -8.62
C SER A 99 -1.21 32.45 -7.18
N SER A 100 -1.18 33.35 -6.20
CA SER A 100 -1.44 33.02 -4.80
C SER A 100 -2.92 32.66 -4.60
N ASP A 101 -3.82 33.43 -5.19
CA ASP A 101 -5.26 33.18 -5.14
C ASP A 101 -5.61 31.87 -5.85
N ALA A 102 -4.97 31.59 -6.98
CA ALA A 102 -5.14 30.33 -7.71
C ALA A 102 -4.68 29.13 -6.87
N LEU A 103 -3.57 29.25 -6.14
CA LEU A 103 -3.07 28.20 -5.25
C LEU A 103 -4.05 27.96 -4.08
N ALA A 104 -4.58 29.03 -3.49
CA ALA A 104 -5.55 28.95 -2.40
C ALA A 104 -6.87 28.31 -2.87
N ALA A 105 -7.41 28.78 -3.99
CA ALA A 105 -8.63 28.25 -4.60
C ALA A 105 -8.48 26.77 -4.98
N ARG A 106 -7.34 26.39 -5.57
CA ARG A 106 -7.02 25.00 -5.85
C ARG A 106 -7.03 24.16 -4.58
N ARG A 107 -6.30 24.56 -3.54
CA ARG A 107 -6.26 23.81 -2.26
C ARG A 107 -7.65 23.65 -1.65
N ALA A 108 -8.48 24.69 -1.68
CA ALA A 108 -9.85 24.63 -1.22
C ALA A 108 -10.69 23.65 -2.04
N ALA A 109 -10.57 23.66 -3.37
CA ALA A 109 -11.27 22.73 -4.25
C ALA A 109 -10.87 21.27 -4.00
N LEU A 110 -9.57 20.99 -3.86
CA LEU A 110 -9.08 19.65 -3.55
C LEU A 110 -9.66 19.14 -2.22
N ALA A 111 -9.57 19.93 -1.15
CA ALA A 111 -10.09 19.57 0.16
C ALA A 111 -11.62 19.35 0.13
N ALA A 112 -12.37 20.18 -0.61
CA ALA A 112 -13.81 20.02 -0.77
C ALA A 112 -14.17 18.71 -1.49
N ILE A 113 -13.48 18.39 -2.58
CA ILE A 113 -13.67 17.14 -3.34
C ILE A 113 -13.38 15.92 -2.46
N GLU A 114 -12.27 15.93 -1.73
CA GLU A 114 -11.87 14.83 -0.84
C GLU A 114 -12.89 14.63 0.28
N GLN A 115 -13.31 15.71 0.94
CA GLN A 115 -14.28 15.67 2.03
C GLN A 115 -15.65 15.18 1.56
N GLU A 116 -16.15 15.71 0.44
CA GLU A 116 -17.42 15.27 -0.16
C GLU A 116 -17.37 13.78 -0.49
N SER A 117 -16.30 13.33 -1.14
CA SER A 117 -16.11 11.92 -1.46
C SER A 117 -16.04 11.04 -0.22
N PHE A 118 -15.34 11.47 0.83
CA PHE A 118 -15.26 10.75 2.09
C PHE A 118 -16.63 10.63 2.77
N VAL A 119 -17.40 11.73 2.83
CA VAL A 119 -18.77 11.72 3.40
C VAL A 119 -19.68 10.76 2.63
N ASN A 120 -19.60 10.76 1.30
CA ASN A 120 -20.48 9.96 0.46
C ASN A 120 -20.12 8.47 0.43
N THR A 121 -18.84 8.11 0.58
CA THR A 121 -18.35 6.74 0.35
C THR A 121 -17.74 6.06 1.57
N GLY A 122 -17.33 6.84 2.58
CA GLY A 122 -16.52 6.36 3.70
C GLY A 122 -15.10 5.90 3.31
N LEU A 123 -14.70 6.06 2.04
CA LEU A 123 -13.37 5.67 1.56
C LEU A 123 -12.39 6.82 1.75
N ARG A 124 -11.14 6.49 2.09
CA ARG A 124 -10.04 7.45 2.05
C ARG A 124 -9.96 8.01 0.63
N SER A 125 -10.03 9.33 0.52
CA SER A 125 -10.18 10.03 -0.75
C SER A 125 -9.03 11.00 -0.87
N ASP A 126 -8.13 10.76 -1.82
CA ASP A 126 -6.94 11.57 -2.07
C ASP A 126 -7.04 12.13 -3.51
N VAL A 127 -7.02 13.44 -3.73
CA VAL A 127 -6.87 14.00 -5.08
C VAL A 127 -5.39 14.05 -5.44
N VAL A 128 -5.03 13.31 -6.48
CA VAL A 128 -3.67 13.21 -7.02
C VAL A 128 -3.49 14.23 -8.13
N THR A 129 -2.46 15.07 -8.00
CA THR A 129 -2.03 15.98 -9.07
C THR A 129 -1.11 15.23 -10.02
N LEU A 130 -1.45 15.24 -11.30
CA LEU A 130 -0.72 14.55 -12.37
C LEU A 130 -0.20 15.58 -13.38
N PHE A 131 0.86 15.21 -14.10
CA PHE A 131 1.45 16.03 -15.16
C PHE A 131 1.79 17.46 -14.72
N GLY A 132 2.33 17.62 -13.50
CA GLY A 132 2.70 18.93 -12.96
C GLY A 132 1.54 19.91 -12.73
N GLY A 133 0.29 19.41 -12.67
CA GLY A 133 -0.91 20.24 -12.59
C GLY A 133 -1.79 20.20 -13.84
N GLY A 134 -1.39 19.47 -14.88
CA GLY A 134 -2.20 19.31 -16.09
C GLY A 134 -3.45 18.42 -15.90
N ARG A 135 -3.49 17.58 -14.85
CA ARG A 135 -4.69 16.80 -14.47
C ARG A 135 -4.80 16.61 -12.97
N TYR A 136 -6.05 16.43 -12.51
CA TYR A 136 -6.39 16.12 -11.13
C TYR A 136 -7.32 14.92 -11.10
N HIS A 137 -6.90 13.86 -10.43
CA HIS A 137 -7.69 12.64 -10.31
C HIS A 137 -7.98 12.34 -8.85
N LEU A 138 -9.23 12.06 -8.50
CA LEU A 138 -9.65 11.60 -7.19
C LEU A 138 -9.47 10.08 -7.09
N TYR A 139 -8.61 9.64 -6.17
CA TYR A 139 -8.35 8.24 -5.88
C TYR A 139 -9.06 7.86 -4.58
N ARG A 140 -9.89 6.81 -4.63
CA ARG A 140 -10.61 6.31 -3.46
C ARG A 140 -10.04 4.99 -3.00
N TYR A 141 -9.72 4.86 -1.72
CA TYR A 141 -9.08 3.70 -1.13
C TYR A 141 -9.91 3.10 0.00
N LYS A 142 -9.99 1.77 0.03
CA LYS A 142 -10.37 1.04 1.25
C LYS A 142 -9.11 0.95 2.11
N ARG A 143 -9.17 1.59 3.27
CA ARG A 143 -8.10 1.59 4.29
C ARG A 143 -8.30 0.45 5.29
N TYR A 144 -7.21 -0.23 5.62
CA TYR A 144 -7.12 -1.22 6.69
C TYR A 144 -6.07 -0.81 7.72
N THR A 145 -6.41 -0.84 9.00
CA THR A 145 -5.56 -0.35 10.11
C THR A 145 -5.30 -1.41 11.20
N ASP A 146 -5.88 -2.60 11.08
CA ASP A 146 -5.45 -3.78 11.85
C ASP A 146 -4.61 -4.65 10.91
N VAL A 147 -3.31 -4.40 10.92
CA VAL A 147 -2.30 -5.08 10.10
C VAL A 147 -1.29 -5.70 11.05
N ARG A 148 -1.03 -7.00 10.90
CA ARG A 148 -0.20 -7.76 11.81
C ARG A 148 0.95 -8.42 11.09
N LEU A 149 2.14 -8.39 11.69
CA LEU A 149 3.31 -9.08 11.19
C LEU A 149 3.10 -10.60 11.30
N VAL A 150 3.36 -11.31 10.19
CA VAL A 150 3.26 -12.78 10.10
C VAL A 150 4.64 -13.40 9.94
N PHE A 151 5.45 -12.86 9.03
CA PHE A 151 6.78 -13.39 8.76
C PHE A 151 7.73 -12.32 8.27
N ALA A 152 8.96 -12.36 8.76
CA ALA A 152 10.11 -11.67 8.20
C ALA A 152 11.34 -12.58 8.36
N PRO A 153 12.14 -12.82 7.31
CA PRO A 153 13.40 -13.53 7.47
C PRO A 153 14.41 -12.65 8.23
N GLU A 154 15.50 -13.24 8.69
CA GLU A 154 16.63 -12.53 9.28
C GLU A 154 17.17 -11.48 8.30
N ARG A 155 17.66 -10.35 8.82
CA ARG A 155 18.18 -9.27 7.97
C ARG A 155 19.33 -9.72 7.07
N GLN A 156 20.15 -10.66 7.53
CA GLN A 156 21.25 -11.20 6.73
C GLN A 156 20.77 -11.94 5.47
N ILE A 157 19.57 -12.52 5.52
CA ILE A 157 18.93 -13.19 4.37
C ILE A 157 18.21 -12.15 3.51
N ALA A 158 17.41 -11.27 4.12
CA ALA A 158 16.63 -10.24 3.43
C ALA A 158 17.49 -9.20 2.70
N PHE A 159 18.65 -8.88 3.25
CA PHE A 159 19.58 -7.87 2.73
C PHE A 159 20.96 -8.48 2.48
N PHE A 160 20.99 -9.75 2.04
CA PHE A 160 22.21 -10.43 1.64
C PHE A 160 22.98 -9.61 0.59
N GLY A 161 24.31 -9.54 0.74
CA GLY A 161 25.19 -8.68 -0.06
C GLY A 161 25.25 -7.21 0.41
N GLY A 162 24.31 -6.79 1.26
CA GLY A 162 24.30 -5.46 1.84
C GLY A 162 24.14 -4.35 0.80
N ASP A 163 24.75 -3.20 1.11
CA ASP A 163 24.75 -2.02 0.26
C ASP A 163 25.54 -2.24 -1.04
N ALA A 164 26.58 -3.09 -1.01
CA ALA A 164 27.42 -3.37 -2.17
C ALA A 164 26.64 -4.04 -3.31
N ASP A 165 25.69 -4.90 -2.96
CA ASP A 165 24.83 -5.55 -3.95
C ASP A 165 23.57 -4.72 -4.26
N ASN A 166 23.34 -3.59 -3.59
CA ASN A 166 22.09 -2.83 -3.72
C ASN A 166 22.05 -2.15 -5.10
N PHE A 167 20.94 -2.30 -5.82
CA PHE A 167 20.80 -1.92 -7.22
C PHE A 167 21.68 -2.70 -8.22
N GLU A 168 22.28 -3.81 -7.80
CA GLU A 168 23.11 -4.65 -8.66
C GLU A 168 22.41 -5.93 -9.12
N PHE A 169 22.92 -6.50 -10.22
CA PHE A 169 22.58 -7.83 -10.70
C PHE A 169 23.88 -8.59 -11.02
N PRO A 170 24.02 -9.87 -10.63
CA PRO A 170 23.04 -10.74 -9.99
C PRO A 170 22.77 -10.41 -8.51
N ARG A 171 21.55 -10.71 -8.04
CA ARG A 171 21.10 -10.44 -6.67
C ARG A 171 20.52 -11.72 -6.06
N HIS A 172 20.84 -11.97 -4.79
CA HIS A 172 20.55 -13.25 -4.13
C HIS A 172 19.83 -13.11 -2.77
N CYS A 173 19.39 -11.90 -2.42
CA CYS A 173 18.66 -11.67 -1.17
C CYS A 173 17.20 -12.12 -1.27
N LEU A 174 16.64 -12.63 -0.17
CA LEU A 174 15.21 -12.96 -0.06
C LEU A 174 14.47 -11.79 0.59
N ASP A 175 14.33 -10.69 -0.15
CA ASP A 175 13.71 -9.45 0.33
C ASP A 175 12.18 -9.55 0.35
N ILE A 176 11.65 -10.34 1.29
CA ILE A 176 10.21 -10.58 1.47
C ILE A 176 9.79 -10.37 2.92
N CYS A 177 8.53 -9.99 3.13
CA CYS A 177 7.87 -9.94 4.43
C CYS A 177 6.37 -10.20 4.23
N PHE A 178 5.76 -10.89 5.20
CA PHE A 178 4.32 -11.12 5.21
C PHE A 178 3.66 -10.42 6.39
N PHE A 179 2.54 -9.78 6.06
CA PHE A 179 1.58 -9.26 7.01
C PHE A 179 0.23 -9.91 6.80
N ARG A 180 -0.68 -9.76 7.76
CA ARG A 180 -2.08 -10.13 7.59
C ARG A 180 -2.97 -8.96 7.97
N VAL A 181 -3.98 -8.72 7.14
CA VAL A 181 -5.02 -7.74 7.40
C VAL A 181 -6.15 -8.39 8.18
N TYR A 182 -6.63 -7.67 9.21
CA TYR A 182 -7.77 -8.04 10.02
C TYR A 182 -8.89 -7.01 9.88
N GLU A 183 -10.13 -7.48 10.06
CA GLU A 183 -11.29 -6.61 10.22
C GLU A 183 -12.18 -7.19 11.33
N LYS A 184 -12.59 -6.35 12.29
CA LYS A 184 -13.39 -6.76 13.47
C LYS A 184 -12.76 -7.95 14.23
N GLY A 185 -11.44 -7.94 14.38
CA GLY A 185 -10.68 -8.94 15.13
C GLY A 185 -10.50 -10.29 14.43
N LYS A 186 -10.92 -10.44 13.17
CA LYS A 186 -10.74 -11.68 12.38
C LYS A 186 -9.89 -11.43 11.14
N PRO A 187 -9.13 -12.43 10.64
CA PRO A 187 -8.47 -12.34 9.35
C PRO A 187 -9.43 -11.89 8.26
N LEU A 188 -9.01 -10.93 7.43
CA LEU A 188 -9.82 -10.41 6.35
C LEU A 188 -10.13 -11.53 5.34
N SER A 189 -11.42 -11.76 5.08
CA SER A 189 -11.84 -12.60 3.96
C SER A 189 -11.76 -11.80 2.65
N SER A 190 -10.67 -11.91 1.90
CA SER A 190 -10.50 -11.22 0.62
C SER A 190 -10.97 -12.10 -0.55
N LYS A 191 -11.80 -11.53 -1.42
CA LYS A 191 -12.15 -12.14 -2.72
C LYS A 191 -11.11 -11.87 -3.81
N SER A 192 -10.24 -10.88 -3.61
CA SER A 192 -9.20 -10.49 -4.57
C SER A 192 -7.84 -10.74 -3.94
N PHE A 193 -7.16 -11.78 -4.43
CA PHE A 193 -5.80 -12.13 -4.08
C PHE A 193 -5.11 -12.78 -5.29
N LEU A 194 -3.78 -12.80 -5.27
CA LEU A 194 -2.95 -13.42 -6.29
C LEU A 194 -2.42 -14.74 -5.74
N PRO A 195 -2.91 -15.91 -6.22
CA PRO A 195 -2.34 -17.19 -5.81
C PRO A 195 -0.89 -17.29 -6.30
N PHE A 196 -0.08 -18.08 -5.58
CA PHE A 196 1.25 -18.43 -6.06
C PHE A 196 1.13 -19.23 -7.37
N ALA A 197 2.05 -18.95 -8.29
CA ALA A 197 2.11 -19.69 -9.54
C ALA A 197 2.47 -21.16 -9.27
N GLU A 198 1.86 -22.08 -10.00
CA GLU A 198 2.20 -23.51 -9.94
C GLU A 198 3.53 -23.83 -10.64
N ASN A 199 3.96 -22.94 -11.55
CA ASN A 199 5.15 -23.12 -12.36
C ASN A 199 6.09 -21.94 -12.17
N ASP A 200 7.39 -22.23 -12.21
CA ASP A 200 8.43 -21.22 -12.20
C ASP A 200 8.44 -20.40 -13.50
N VAL A 201 9.03 -19.21 -13.41
CA VAL A 201 9.30 -18.37 -14.57
C VAL A 201 10.37 -19.05 -15.43
N LYS A 202 10.14 -19.11 -16.74
CA LYS A 202 11.10 -19.61 -17.74
C LYS A 202 11.68 -18.47 -18.54
#